data_AF-A0A2W6DJW7-F1
#
_entry.id   AF-A0A2W6DJW7-F1
#
_cell.length_a   1.000
_cell.length_b   1.000
_cell.length_c   1.000
_cell.angle_alpha   90.00
_cell.angle_beta   90.00
_cell.angle_gamma   90.00
#
_symmetry.space_group_name_H-M   'P 1'
#
loop_
_entity.id
_entity.type
_entity.pdbx_description
1 polymer ?
#
loop_
_entity_poly.entity_id
_entity_poly.type
_entity_poly.pdbx_seq_one_letter_code
_entity_poly.pdbx_strand_id
1 'polypeptide(L)'
;MPVPSPDDGTRWRCVQCGNLTRFDVVRTTRAKEYLHVGLSGEPAVEEREILGDTVEHVTCRWCGGIDTVEVVPRPDGPAHVDGRHE
;
A
#
# COMPACT_ATOMS: atom_id res chain seq x y z
N MET A 1 7.64 -5.89 11.89
CA MET A 1 8.37 -5.23 10.77
C MET A 1 7.31 -4.84 9.76
N PRO A 2 7.29 -3.60 9.27
CA PRO A 2 6.29 -3.19 8.28
C PRO A 2 6.44 -4.00 7.00
N VAL A 3 5.31 -4.38 6.40
CA VAL A 3 5.31 -5.12 5.13
C VAL A 3 5.65 -4.14 4.01
N PRO A 4 6.59 -4.47 3.10
CA PRO A 4 6.92 -3.58 1.98
C PRO A 4 5.68 -3.31 1.13
N SER A 5 5.36 -2.05 0.86
CA SER A 5 4.28 -1.66 -0.05
C SER A 5 4.77 -1.61 -1.50
N PRO A 6 3.96 -2.03 -2.48
CA PRO A 6 4.27 -1.80 -3.87
C PRO A 6 4.15 -0.31 -4.22
N ASP A 7 4.81 0.08 -5.28
CA ASP A 7 4.73 1.38 -5.95
C ASP A 7 4.15 1.22 -7.36
N ASP A 8 4.17 2.28 -8.17
CA ASP A 8 3.63 2.29 -9.53
C ASP A 8 4.31 1.29 -10.49
N GLY A 9 5.56 0.88 -10.19
CA GLY A 9 6.37 -0.06 -10.97
C GLY A 9 6.30 -1.50 -10.49
N THR A 10 5.74 -1.74 -9.31
CA THR A 10 5.77 -3.03 -8.64
C THR A 10 4.38 -3.50 -8.20
N ARG A 11 4.31 -4.73 -7.70
CA ARG A 11 3.07 -5.35 -7.19
C ARG A 11 3.41 -6.40 -6.15
N TRP A 12 2.44 -6.74 -5.31
CA TRP A 12 2.56 -7.90 -4.44
C TRP A 12 2.36 -9.22 -5.18
N ARG A 13 3.15 -10.21 -4.78
CA ARG A 13 2.93 -11.64 -5.05
C ARG A 13 2.91 -12.40 -3.74
N CYS A 14 1.87 -13.20 -3.51
CA CYS A 14 1.88 -14.17 -2.42
C CYS A 14 2.89 -15.28 -2.75
N VAL A 15 3.93 -15.44 -1.93
CA VAL A 15 4.98 -16.46 -2.15
C VAL A 15 4.45 -17.89 -1.95
N GLN A 16 3.30 -18.04 -1.29
CA GLN A 16 2.71 -19.35 -0.99
C GLN A 16 1.86 -19.90 -2.14
N CYS A 17 1.01 -19.08 -2.75
CA CYS A 17 0.05 -19.54 -3.76
C CYS A 17 0.11 -18.78 -5.09
N GLY A 18 0.98 -17.78 -5.21
CA GLY A 18 1.14 -16.99 -6.43
C GLY A 18 0.03 -15.96 -6.69
N ASN A 19 -0.91 -15.74 -5.77
CA ASN A 19 -1.92 -14.70 -5.90
C ASN A 19 -1.29 -13.30 -6.06
N LEU A 20 -1.84 -12.50 -6.96
CA LEU A 20 -1.34 -11.17 -7.31
C LEU A 20 -2.38 -10.06 -7.12
N THR A 21 -3.65 -10.39 -6.85
CA THR A 21 -4.76 -9.45 -7.09
C THR A 21 -5.67 -9.19 -5.90
N ARG A 22 -5.64 -10.03 -4.85
CA ARG A 22 -6.57 -9.92 -3.72
C ARG A 22 -5.87 -10.09 -2.38
N PHE A 23 -5.80 -9.00 -1.62
CA PHE A 23 -5.20 -8.97 -0.28
C PHE A 23 -6.05 -8.10 0.65
N ASP A 24 -6.19 -8.51 1.90
CA ASP A 24 -6.62 -7.60 2.96
C ASP A 24 -5.37 -6.90 3.51
N VAL A 25 -5.43 -5.58 3.70
CA VAL A 25 -4.30 -4.76 4.11
C VAL A 25 -4.68 -4.01 5.38
N VAL A 26 -3.92 -4.23 6.45
CA VAL A 26 -3.99 -3.43 7.67
C VAL A 26 -2.86 -2.40 7.61
N ARG A 27 -3.18 -1.14 7.88
CA ARG A 27 -2.21 -0.04 7.80
C ARG A 27 -2.50 1.07 8.79
N THR A 28 -1.44 1.71 9.24
CA THR A 28 -1.51 2.97 10.00
C THR A 28 -1.13 4.12 9.09
N THR A 29 -2.05 5.07 8.92
CA THR A 29 -1.85 6.30 8.15
C THR A 29 -1.90 7.51 9.07
N ARG A 30 -0.85 8.34 9.04
CA ARG A 30 -0.81 9.65 9.70
C ARG A 30 -0.99 10.72 8.63
N ALA A 31 -2.01 11.56 8.78
CA ALA A 31 -2.31 12.63 7.83
C ALA A 31 -2.58 13.96 8.54
N LYS A 32 -2.33 15.07 7.84
CA LYS A 32 -2.81 16.40 8.17
C LYS A 32 -3.93 16.75 7.20
N GLU A 33 -5.05 17.25 7.71
CA GLU A 33 -6.23 17.56 6.92
C GLU A 33 -6.68 18.99 7.18
N TYR A 34 -7.03 19.71 6.12
CA TYR A 34 -7.77 20.97 6.19
C TYR A 34 -9.26 20.64 6.09
N LEU A 35 -9.97 20.84 7.20
CA LEU A 35 -11.40 20.60 7.28
C LEU A 35 -12.15 21.93 7.14
N HIS A 36 -13.07 21.97 6.19
CA HIS A 36 -14.13 22.96 6.17
C HIS A 36 -15.34 22.39 6.90
N VAL A 37 -15.69 23.01 8.02
CA VAL A 37 -16.88 22.65 8.79
C VAL A 37 -17.97 23.66 8.46
N GLY A 38 -19.06 23.18 7.85
CA GLY A 38 -20.20 24.03 7.51
C GLY A 38 -20.92 24.55 8.76
N LEU A 39 -21.78 25.56 8.58
CA LEU A 39 -22.56 26.11 9.70
C LEU A 39 -23.55 25.10 10.32
N SER A 40 -23.92 24.04 9.60
CA SER A 40 -24.70 22.90 10.11
C SER A 40 -23.88 21.94 10.97
N GLY A 41 -22.55 22.08 11.00
CA GLY A 41 -21.62 21.22 11.73
C GLY A 41 -21.09 20.02 10.93
N GLU A 42 -21.52 19.83 9.68
CA GLU A 42 -21.02 18.75 8.82
C GLU A 42 -19.60 19.08 8.30
N PRO A 43 -18.59 18.22 8.56
CA PRO A 43 -17.23 18.45 8.10
C PRO A 43 -16.99 17.88 6.69
N ALA A 44 -16.24 18.61 5.88
CA ALA A 44 -15.67 18.14 4.63
C ALA A 44 -14.14 18.33 4.64
N VAL A 45 -13.39 17.33 4.18
CA VAL A 45 -11.94 17.43 3.98
C VAL A 45 -11.69 18.12 2.64
N GLU A 46 -11.12 19.32 2.65
CA GLU A 46 -10.79 20.07 1.43
C GLU A 46 -9.36 19.79 0.95
N GLU A 47 -8.43 19.56 1.87
CA GLU A 47 -7.05 19.19 1.56
C GLU A 47 -6.57 18.10 2.53
N ARG A 48 -5.77 17.16 2.01
CA ARG A 48 -5.15 16.08 2.79
C ARG A 48 -3.69 15.91 2.39
N GLU A 49 -2.82 15.98 3.39
CA GLU A 49 -1.39 15.70 3.29
C GLU A 49 -1.08 14.42 4.08
N ILE A 50 -0.55 13.39 3.42
CA ILE A 50 -0.12 12.15 4.09
C ILE A 50 1.29 12.37 4.64
N LEU A 51 1.44 12.26 5.97
CA LEU A 51 2.70 12.48 6.68
C LEU A 51 3.45 11.18 6.98
N GLY A 52 2.78 10.03 6.83
CA GLY A 52 3.35 8.72 7.05
C GLY A 52 2.31 7.64 6.83
N ASP A 53 2.74 6.54 6.24
CA ASP A 53 1.82 5.49 5.81
C ASP A 53 2.52 4.14 5.85
N THR A 54 2.12 3.31 6.81
CA THR A 54 2.83 2.07 7.15
C THR A 54 1.88 0.90 6.98
N VAL A 55 2.22 -0.04 6.09
CA VAL A 55 1.50 -1.31 5.98
C VAL A 55 1.96 -2.23 7.10
N GLU A 56 1.01 -2.63 7.94
CA GLU A 56 1.26 -3.46 9.12
C GLU A 56 1.15 -4.94 8.80
N HIS A 57 0.06 -5.33 8.14
CA HIS A 57 -0.20 -6.71 7.77
C HIS A 57 -0.85 -6.82 6.39
N VAL A 58 -0.52 -7.91 5.69
CA VAL A 58 -1.12 -8.26 4.40
C VAL A 58 -1.58 -9.71 4.44
N THR A 59 -2.88 -9.93 4.30
CA THR A 59 -3.46 -11.29 4.26
C THR A 59 -3.88 -11.65 2.84
N CYS A 60 -3.35 -12.76 2.31
CA CYS A 60 -3.77 -13.28 1.02
C CYS A 60 -5.19 -13.83 1.11
N ARG A 61 -6.13 -13.24 0.36
CA ARG A 61 -7.54 -13.66 0.33
C ARG A 61 -7.77 -15.03 -0.32
N TRP A 62 -6.78 -15.56 -1.01
CA TRP A 62 -6.89 -16.85 -1.68
C TRP A 62 -6.54 -18.02 -0.75
N CYS A 63 -5.36 -17.98 -0.13
CA CYS A 63 -4.88 -19.08 0.73
C CYS A 63 -4.90 -18.77 2.23
N GLY A 64 -5.20 -17.53 2.64
CA GLY A 64 -5.15 -17.10 4.05
C GLY A 64 -3.75 -16.84 4.60
N GLY A 65 -2.70 -16.90 3.77
CA GLY A 65 -1.33 -16.60 4.21
C GLY A 65 -1.20 -15.16 4.71
N ILE A 66 -0.60 -14.99 5.89
CA ILE A 66 -0.37 -13.69 6.55
C ILE A 66 1.09 -13.28 6.34
N ASP A 67 1.30 -12.07 5.83
CA ASP A 67 2.60 -11.44 5.59
C ASP A 67 3.52 -12.28 4.69
N THR A 68 2.93 -13.16 3.87
CA THR A 68 3.62 -14.02 2.91
C THR A 68 3.75 -13.36 1.54
N VAL A 69 3.92 -12.04 1.49
CA VAL A 69 4.01 -11.29 0.23
C VAL A 69 5.42 -10.85 -0.03
N GLU A 70 5.79 -10.85 -1.30
CA GLU A 70 6.98 -10.19 -1.82
C GLU A 70 6.55 -9.11 -2.83
N VAL A 71 7.40 -8.10 -3.01
CA VAL A 71 7.22 -7.07 -4.03
C VAL A 71 7.98 -7.50 -5.28
N VAL A 72 7.29 -7.56 -6.41
CA VAL A 72 7.84 -7.95 -7.71
C VAL A 72 7.54 -6.89 -8.77
N PRO A 73 8.32 -6.81 -9.87
CA PRO A 73 8.01 -5.91 -10.97
C PRO A 73 6.61 -6.15 -11.56
N ARG A 74 5.95 -5.06 -11.93
CA ARG A 74 4.74 -5.09 -12.76
C ARG A 74 5.16 -5.17 -14.23
N PRO A 75 4.50 -6.00 -15.07
CA PRO A 75 4.86 -6.16 -16.48
C PRO A 75 4.98 -4.84 -17.27
N ASP A 76 4.08 -3.89 -16.99
CA ASP A 76 4.01 -2.58 -17.64
C ASP A 76 4.28 -1.42 -16.65
N GLY A 77 5.14 -1.68 -15.65
CA GLY A 77 5.61 -0.64 -14.72
C GLY A 77 6.66 0.27 -15.37
N PRO A 78 6.84 1.53 -14.91
CA PRO A 78 8.08 2.26 -15.19
C PRO A 78 9.29 1.37 -14.87
N ALA A 79 10.35 1.47 -15.68
CA ALA A 79 11.53 0.62 -15.54
C ALA A 79 12.09 0.70 -14.11
N HIS A 80 12.13 -0.42 -13.41
CA HIS A 80 12.80 -0.55 -12.13
C HIS A 80 14.31 -0.52 -12.40
N VAL A 81 14.98 0.61 -12.10
CA VAL A 81 16.43 0.70 -12.23
C VAL A 81 17.05 -0.01 -11.04
N ASP A 82 17.46 -1.27 -11.23
CA ASP A 82 18.26 -1.99 -10.25
C ASP A 82 19.67 -1.37 -10.24
N GLY A 83 20.00 -0.61 -9.20
CA GLY A 83 21.28 0.08 -9.02
C GLY A 83 22.47 -0.84 -8.74
N ARG A 84 22.59 -1.97 -9.44
CA ARG A 84 23.78 -2.83 -9.39
C ARG A 84 24.65 -2.55 -10.61
N HIS A 85 25.47 -1.51 -10.49
CA HIS A 85 26.65 -1.35 -11.33
C HIS A 85 27.85 -1.92 -10.55
N GLU A 86 28.42 -2.98 -11.12
CA GLU A 86 29.73 -3.55 -10.80
C GLU A 86 30.88 -2.62 -11.19
#